data_AF-A0A142B6M1-F1
#
_entry.id   AF-A0A142B6M1-F1
#
_cell.length_a   1.000
_cell.length_b   1.000
_cell.length_c   1.000
_cell.angle_alpha   90.00
_cell.angle_beta   90.00
_cell.angle_gamma   90.00
#
_symmetry.space_group_name_H-M   'P 1'
#
loop_
_entity.id
_entity.type
_entity.pdbx_description
1 polymer ?
#
loop_
_entity_poly.entity_id
_entity_poly.type
_entity_poly.pdbx_seq_one_letter_code
_entity_poly.pdbx_strand_id
1 'polypeptide(L)'
;MNIFEELHHRLGSKTRIRSLFKDVNAEEMERIINRVNEVLQEKLDEKEAEEAKREEKKRSIEEIKQAMAERGLSISDLSLLDEMGKESRRKRNVSKHNFEYQTISGDTVRWYGSTTGRLPKDFQDYLDRTNKKRIDCIVDDE
;
A
#
# COMPACT_ATOMS: atom_id res chain seq x y z
N MET A 1 -16.69 -18.52 -5.39
CA MET A 1 -16.93 -18.97 -4.00
C MET A 1 -15.65 -18.69 -3.24
N ASN A 2 -15.74 -18.11 -2.03
CA ASN A 2 -14.53 -17.84 -1.25
C ASN A 2 -13.91 -19.17 -0.81
N ILE A 3 -12.59 -19.34 -0.96
CA ILE A 3 -11.88 -20.60 -0.63
C ILE A 3 -12.15 -20.99 0.84
N PHE A 4 -12.26 -19.99 1.72
CA PHE A 4 -12.61 -20.21 3.12
C PHE A 4 -14.01 -20.83 3.29
N GLU A 5 -15.00 -20.34 2.55
CA GLU A 5 -16.37 -20.88 2.60
C GLU A 5 -16.44 -22.29 2.04
N GLU A 6 -15.65 -22.59 1.01
CA GLU A 6 -15.56 -23.93 0.43
C GLU A 6 -14.89 -24.91 1.40
N LEU A 7 -13.79 -24.53 2.05
CA LEU A 7 -13.13 -25.32 3.09
C LEU A 7 -14.10 -25.60 4.25
N HIS A 8 -14.79 -24.59 4.75
CA HIS A 8 -15.78 -24.76 5.81
C HIS A 8 -16.96 -25.66 5.37
N HIS A 9 -17.41 -25.53 4.13
CA HIS A 9 -18.47 -26.39 3.61
C HIS A 9 -18.04 -27.86 3.53
N ARG A 10 -16.80 -28.13 3.10
CA ARG A 10 -16.27 -29.49 2.90
C ARG A 10 -15.83 -30.14 4.21
N LEU A 11 -15.12 -29.40 5.07
CA LEU A 11 -14.49 -29.90 6.29
C LEU A 11 -15.26 -29.55 7.57
N GLY A 12 -16.33 -28.74 7.51
CA GLY A 12 -17.08 -28.31 8.70
C GLY A 12 -18.00 -29.38 9.31
N SER A 13 -18.20 -30.54 8.67
CA SER A 13 -19.07 -31.61 9.19
C SER A 13 -18.43 -32.99 9.09
N LYS A 14 -18.50 -33.75 10.20
CA LYS A 14 -17.99 -35.13 10.29
C LYS A 14 -18.57 -36.05 9.22
N THR A 15 -19.83 -35.89 8.84
CA THR A 15 -20.48 -36.72 7.82
C THR A 15 -19.91 -36.44 6.43
N ARG A 16 -19.61 -35.17 6.11
CA ARG A 16 -19.00 -34.77 4.85
C ARG A 16 -17.55 -35.21 4.75
N ILE A 17 -16.79 -35.05 5.84
CA ILE A 17 -15.41 -35.58 5.94
C ILE A 17 -15.41 -37.09 5.70
N ARG A 18 -16.29 -37.86 6.37
CA ARG A 18 -16.37 -39.31 6.15
C ARG A 18 -16.65 -39.67 4.69
N SER A 19 -17.49 -38.91 4.01
CA SER A 19 -17.75 -39.10 2.57
C SER A 19 -16.54 -38.74 1.70
N LEU A 20 -15.80 -37.68 2.05
CA LEU A 20 -14.61 -37.21 1.33
C LEU A 20 -13.45 -38.20 1.43
N PHE A 21 -13.28 -38.81 2.60
CA PHE A 21 -12.17 -39.71 2.89
C PHE A 21 -12.56 -41.20 2.80
N LYS A 22 -13.70 -41.52 2.20
CA LYS A 22 -14.21 -42.90 2.12
C LYS A 22 -13.22 -43.86 1.47
N ASP A 23 -12.50 -43.38 0.46
CA ASP A 23 -11.55 -44.18 -0.33
C ASP A 23 -10.09 -43.95 0.07
N VAL A 24 -9.85 -43.24 1.18
CA VAL A 24 -8.50 -42.91 1.68
C VAL A 24 -8.14 -43.88 2.81
N ASN A 25 -6.95 -44.47 2.74
CA ASN A 25 -6.43 -45.35 3.78
C ASN A 25 -6.04 -44.56 5.05
N ALA A 26 -6.04 -45.22 6.21
CA ALA A 26 -5.70 -44.63 7.50
C ALA A 26 -4.31 -43.97 7.49
N GLU A 27 -3.30 -44.60 6.89
CA GLU A 27 -1.93 -44.04 6.81
C GLU A 27 -1.88 -42.72 6.03
N GLU A 28 -2.64 -42.60 4.95
CA GLU A 28 -2.69 -41.37 4.15
C GLU A 28 -3.47 -40.28 4.89
N MET A 29 -4.50 -40.66 5.65
CA MET A 29 -5.22 -39.74 6.53
C MET A 29 -4.29 -39.19 7.63
N GLU A 30 -3.45 -40.01 8.24
CA GLU A 30 -2.45 -39.58 9.22
C GLU A 30 -1.43 -38.61 8.61
N ARG A 31 -0.96 -38.88 7.38
CA ARG A 31 -0.06 -37.94 6.66
C ARG A 31 -0.72 -36.59 6.43
N ILE A 32 -2.00 -36.58 6.04
CA ILE A 32 -2.75 -35.35 5.83
C ILE A 32 -2.92 -34.58 7.15
N ILE A 33 -3.24 -35.29 8.24
CA ILE A 33 -3.35 -34.69 9.58
C ILE A 33 -2.02 -34.06 10.00
N ASN A 34 -0.89 -34.74 9.78
CA ASN A 34 0.43 -34.22 10.12
C ASN A 34 0.73 -32.91 9.38
N ARG A 35 0.48 -32.84 8.07
CA ARG A 35 0.65 -31.61 7.30
C ARG A 35 -0.24 -30.47 7.78
N VAL A 36 -1.49 -30.76 8.12
CA VAL A 36 -2.42 -29.75 8.66
C VAL A 36 -1.94 -29.27 10.03
N ASN A 37 -1.40 -30.15 10.86
CA ASN A 37 -0.82 -29.78 12.15
C ASN A 37 0.44 -28.93 12.01
N GLU A 38 1.31 -29.21 11.05
CA GLU A 38 2.48 -28.35 10.74
C GLU A 38 2.03 -26.93 10.38
N VAL A 39 1.07 -26.79 9.47
CA VAL A 39 0.50 -25.48 9.10
C VAL A 39 -0.18 -24.79 10.30
N LEU A 40 -0.82 -25.56 11.19
CA LEU A 40 -1.41 -25.02 12.41
C LEU A 40 -0.33 -24.47 13.36
N GLN A 41 0.79 -25.17 13.53
CA GLN A 41 1.91 -24.70 14.36
C GLN A 41 2.49 -23.42 13.80
N GLU A 42 2.74 -23.35 12.49
CA GLU A 42 3.21 -22.10 11.84
C GLU A 42 2.28 -20.91 12.13
N LYS A 43 0.96 -21.13 12.10
CA LYS A 43 -0.03 -20.09 12.41
C LYS A 43 -0.04 -19.68 13.88
N LEU A 44 0.21 -20.62 14.79
CA LEU A 44 0.32 -20.33 16.21
C LEU A 44 1.60 -19.54 16.51
N ASP A 45 2.72 -19.93 15.93
CA ASP A 45 4.01 -19.25 16.08
C ASP A 45 3.95 -17.81 15.53
N GLU A 46 3.31 -17.61 14.37
CA GLU A 46 3.04 -16.28 13.83
C GLU A 46 2.24 -15.41 14.82
N LYS A 47 1.19 -16.00 15.41
CA LYS A 47 0.33 -15.30 16.36
C LYS A 47 1.07 -14.97 17.66
N GLU A 48 1.87 -15.90 18.18
CA GLU A 48 2.69 -15.68 19.38
C GLU A 48 3.75 -14.61 19.12
N ALA A 49 4.39 -14.60 17.95
CA ALA A 49 5.33 -13.55 17.57
C ALA A 49 4.66 -12.17 17.46
N GLU A 50 3.42 -12.10 16.98
CA GLU A 50 2.63 -10.86 16.97
C GLU A 50 2.23 -10.42 18.39
N GLU A 51 1.84 -11.35 19.26
CA GLU A 51 1.51 -11.07 20.66
C GLU A 51 2.76 -10.60 21.43
N ALA A 52 3.91 -11.26 21.27
CA ALA A 52 5.18 -10.84 21.85
C ALA A 52 5.60 -9.43 21.39
N LYS A 53 5.48 -9.12 20.09
CA LYS A 53 5.71 -7.75 19.58
C LYS A 53 4.75 -6.74 20.18
N ARG A 54 3.50 -7.14 20.42
CA ARG A 54 2.49 -6.25 21.04
C ARG A 54 2.80 -6.02 22.51
N GLU A 55 3.25 -7.04 23.24
CA GLU A 55 3.69 -6.94 24.62
C GLU A 55 4.96 -6.13 24.77
N GLU A 56 5.96 -6.32 23.91
CA GLU A 56 7.18 -5.51 23.89
C GLU A 56 6.86 -4.03 23.63
N LYS A 57 5.96 -3.75 22.68
CA LYS A 57 5.46 -2.39 22.45
C LYS A 57 4.77 -1.82 23.68
N LYS A 58 3.90 -2.59 24.34
CA LYS A 58 3.22 -2.13 25.57
C LYS A 58 4.22 -1.84 26.68
N ARG A 59 5.19 -2.74 26.91
CA ARG A 59 6.25 -2.57 27.89
C ARG A 59 7.09 -1.33 27.61
N SER A 60 7.49 -1.13 26.35
CA SER A 60 8.22 0.07 25.93
C SER A 60 7.40 1.34 26.17
N ILE A 61 6.10 1.33 25.89
CA ILE A 61 5.20 2.46 26.18
C ILE A 61 5.13 2.73 27.69
N GLU A 62 5.06 1.69 28.52
CA GLU A 62 5.05 1.84 29.99
C GLU A 62 6.37 2.40 30.53
N GLU A 63 7.51 1.88 30.06
CA GLU A 63 8.83 2.38 30.41
C GLU A 63 9.01 3.86 30.02
N ILE A 64 8.58 4.23 28.81
CA ILE A 64 8.59 5.61 28.33
C ILE A 64 7.67 6.49 29.19
N LYS A 65 6.47 6.00 29.53
CA LYS A 65 5.52 6.74 30.38
C LYS A 65 6.10 6.99 31.78
N GLN A 66 6.81 6.02 32.35
CA GLN A 66 7.48 6.18 33.63
C GLN A 66 8.62 7.21 33.54
N ALA A 67 9.48 7.10 32.52
CA ALA A 67 10.56 8.07 32.29
C ALA A 67 10.04 9.50 32.03
N MET A 68 8.89 9.64 31.37
CA MET A 68 8.22 10.94 31.18
C MET A 68 7.71 11.52 32.49
N ALA A 69 7.08 10.69 33.33
CA ALA A 69 6.61 11.11 34.64
C ALA A 69 7.76 11.58 35.55
N GLU A 70 8.90 10.88 35.55
CA GLU A 70 10.10 11.27 36.31
C GLU A 70 10.67 12.62 35.85
N ARG A 71 10.54 12.94 34.56
CA ARG A 71 11.00 14.22 33.98
C ARG A 71 9.94 15.32 34.03
N GLY A 72 8.77 15.05 34.58
CA GLY A 72 7.66 16.00 34.65
C GLY A 72 7.04 16.35 33.29
N LEU A 73 7.23 15.49 32.27
CA LEU A 73 6.70 15.70 30.93
C LEU A 73 5.33 15.03 30.79
N SER A 74 4.36 15.78 30.26
CA SER A 74 3.02 15.28 29.95
C SER A 74 2.92 14.81 28.50
N ILE A 75 1.91 13.99 28.19
CA ILE A 75 1.62 13.57 26.81
C ILE A 75 1.35 14.79 25.90
N SER A 76 0.81 15.88 26.46
CA SER A 76 0.60 17.16 25.77
C SER A 76 1.90 17.90 25.44
N ASP A 77 3.00 17.66 26.14
CA ASP A 77 4.28 18.29 25.80
C ASP A 77 4.95 17.60 24.59
N LEU A 78 4.55 16.36 24.29
CA LEU A 78 5.03 15.61 23.13
C LEU A 78 4.32 15.99 21.82
N SER A 79 3.11 16.57 21.88
CA SER A 79 2.44 17.02 20.66
C SER A 79 3.17 18.19 19.99
N LEU A 80 3.98 18.95 20.74
CA LEU A 80 4.85 19.99 20.21
C LEU A 80 5.92 19.42 19.24
N LEU A 81 6.33 18.17 19.42
CA LEU A 81 7.27 17.50 18.51
C LEU A 81 6.62 17.09 17.18
N ASP A 82 5.32 16.76 17.17
CA ASP A 82 4.58 16.41 15.94
C ASP A 82 4.31 17.66 15.07
N GLU A 83 4.17 18.84 15.68
CA GLU A 83 4.10 20.11 14.94
C GLU A 83 5.45 20.50 14.31
N MET A 84 6.57 20.23 14.98
CA MET A 84 7.91 20.51 14.41
C MET A 84 8.27 19.59 13.23
N GLY A 85 7.69 18.39 13.15
CA GLY A 85 7.92 17.43 12.04
C GLY A 85 7.06 17.65 10.80
N LYS A 86 6.02 18.50 10.89
CA LYS A 86 5.11 18.82 9.79
C LYS A 86 5.51 20.10 9.07
N GLU A 87 6.77 20.21 8.67
CA GLU A 87 7.11 21.15 7.60
C GLU A 87 6.49 20.59 6.31
N SER A 88 5.27 21.05 6.05
CA SER A 88 4.40 20.62 4.96
C SER A 88 5.20 20.47 3.66
N ARG A 89 5.27 19.25 3.11
CA ARG A 89 5.65 19.06 1.72
C ARG A 89 4.65 19.85 0.88
N ARG A 90 5.01 21.07 0.48
CA ARG A 90 4.20 21.93 -0.38
C ARG A 90 3.81 21.10 -1.61
N LYS A 91 2.53 20.72 -1.71
CA LYS A 91 1.97 20.13 -2.93
C LYS A 91 2.22 21.14 -4.04
N ARG A 92 3.09 20.81 -5.01
CA ARG A 92 3.28 21.62 -6.21
C ARG A 92 1.93 21.72 -6.91
N ASN A 93 1.42 22.94 -7.10
CA ASN A 93 0.16 23.18 -7.81
C ASN A 93 0.31 22.67 -9.24
N VAL A 94 -0.42 21.61 -9.55
CA VAL A 94 -0.46 21.01 -10.87
C VAL A 94 -1.56 21.71 -11.67
N SER A 95 -1.21 22.81 -12.34
CA SER A 95 -2.16 23.53 -13.20
C SER A 95 -2.21 22.88 -14.59
N LYS A 96 -3.43 22.57 -15.04
CA LYS A 96 -3.74 22.02 -16.37
C LYS A 96 -4.03 23.17 -17.34
N HIS A 97 -3.43 23.12 -18.52
CA HIS A 97 -3.57 24.14 -19.56
C HIS A 97 -3.69 23.50 -20.94
N ASN A 98 -4.20 24.24 -21.91
CA ASN A 98 -4.12 23.88 -23.33
C ASN A 98 -2.74 24.29 -23.87
N PHE A 99 -2.07 23.39 -24.57
CA PHE A 99 -0.79 23.64 -25.23
C PHE A 99 -0.96 23.55 -26.74
N GLU A 100 -0.32 24.43 -27.50
CA GLU A 100 -0.29 24.37 -28.96
C GLU A 100 1.15 24.15 -29.47
N TYR A 101 1.33 23.20 -30.38
CA TYR A 101 2.62 22.90 -30.98
C TYR A 101 2.51 22.42 -32.43
N GLN A 102 3.58 22.57 -33.21
CA GLN A 102 3.66 22.05 -34.57
C GLN A 102 4.38 20.71 -34.62
N THR A 103 3.72 19.73 -35.24
CA THR A 103 4.30 18.42 -35.50
C THR A 103 5.38 18.48 -36.59
N ILE A 104 6.17 17.41 -36.71
CA ILE A 104 7.19 17.28 -37.77
C ILE A 104 6.57 17.32 -39.17
N SER A 105 5.32 16.87 -39.29
CA SER A 105 4.53 16.91 -40.53
C SER A 105 4.04 18.31 -40.92
N GLY A 106 4.21 19.31 -40.05
CA GLY A 106 3.78 20.70 -40.29
C GLY A 106 2.38 21.03 -39.76
N ASP A 107 1.69 20.07 -39.15
CA ASP A 107 0.34 20.28 -38.61
C ASP A 107 0.39 20.90 -37.20
N THR A 108 -0.46 21.92 -36.97
CA THR A 108 -0.66 22.54 -35.64
C THR A 108 -1.63 21.71 -34.82
N VAL A 109 -1.19 21.23 -33.65
CA VAL A 109 -1.96 20.38 -32.75
C VAL A 109 -2.17 21.08 -31.41
N ARG A 110 -3.42 21.10 -30.93
CA ARG A 110 -3.80 21.57 -29.58
C ARG A 110 -3.95 20.38 -28.64
N TRP A 111 -3.28 20.42 -27.50
CA TRP A 111 -3.25 19.33 -26.51
C TRP A 111 -3.52 19.85 -25.09
N TYR A 112 -4.53 19.29 -24.42
CA TYR A 112 -4.81 19.58 -23.01
C TYR A 112 -3.94 18.74 -22.10
N GLY A 113 -3.10 19.40 -21.28
CA GLY A 113 -2.09 18.72 -20.48
C GLY A 113 -1.83 19.39 -19.14
N SER A 114 -1.14 18.69 -18.26
CA SER A 114 -0.68 19.22 -16.97
C SER A 114 0.76 19.68 -17.06
N THR A 115 1.10 20.88 -16.57
CA THR A 115 2.49 21.43 -16.52
C THR A 115 3.54 20.50 -15.89
N THR A 116 3.10 19.55 -15.05
CA THR A 116 3.94 18.47 -14.49
C THR A 116 3.41 17.10 -14.92
N GLY A 117 4.24 16.27 -15.54
CA GLY A 117 3.87 14.90 -15.98
C GLY A 117 4.48 14.51 -17.33
N ARG A 118 4.12 13.32 -17.81
CA ARG A 118 4.59 12.76 -19.09
C ARG A 118 4.06 13.59 -20.28
N LEU A 119 4.95 13.98 -21.19
CA LEU A 119 4.62 14.74 -22.39
C LEU A 119 4.38 13.79 -23.58
N PRO A 120 3.49 14.12 -24.52
CA PRO A 120 3.41 13.46 -25.82
C PRO A 120 4.75 13.53 -26.54
N LYS A 121 5.11 12.45 -27.23
CA LYS A 121 6.40 12.34 -27.92
C LYS A 121 6.58 13.47 -28.94
N ASP A 122 5.55 13.77 -29.71
CA ASP A 122 5.58 14.83 -30.72
C ASP A 122 5.77 16.23 -30.12
N PHE A 123 5.23 16.46 -28.92
CA PHE A 123 5.41 17.72 -28.20
C PHE A 123 6.82 17.83 -27.60
N GLN A 124 7.37 16.73 -27.10
CA GLN A 124 8.75 16.68 -26.63
C GLN A 124 9.73 16.95 -27.78
N ASP A 125 9.54 16.31 -28.93
CA ASP A 125 10.35 16.52 -30.14
C ASP A 125 10.26 17.99 -30.61
N TYR A 126 9.09 18.63 -30.51
CA TYR A 126 8.91 20.05 -30.79
C TYR A 126 9.66 20.97 -29.80
N LEU A 127 9.60 20.68 -28.49
CA LEU A 127 10.32 21.44 -27.47
C LEU A 127 11.84 21.30 -27.64
N ASP A 128 12.32 20.10 -27.96
CA ASP A 128 13.75 19.85 -28.21
C ASP A 128 14.24 20.56 -29.47
N ARG A 129 13.42 20.61 -30.54
CA ARG A 129 13.75 21.33 -31.79
C ARG A 129 13.74 22.85 -31.63
N THR A 130 12.79 23.38 -30.86
CA THR A 130 12.58 24.85 -30.73
C THR A 130 13.24 25.45 -29.50
N ASN A 131 13.77 24.61 -28.61
CA ASN A 131 14.39 24.96 -27.34
C ASN A 131 13.50 25.86 -26.44
N LYS A 132 12.18 25.81 -26.66
CA LYS A 132 11.17 26.57 -25.90
C LYS A 132 10.85 25.86 -24.59
N LYS A 133 10.43 26.59 -23.57
CA LYS A 133 9.93 25.97 -22.34
C LYS A 133 8.47 25.61 -22.54
N ARG A 134 8.04 24.55 -21.86
CA ARG A 134 6.65 24.06 -21.89
C ARG A 134 5.62 25.17 -21.64
N ILE A 135 5.95 26.11 -20.75
CA ILE A 135 5.08 27.22 -20.33
C ILE A 135 4.83 28.20 -21.50
N ASP A 136 5.80 28.36 -22.40
CA ASP A 136 5.69 29.26 -23.56
C ASP A 136 4.74 28.74 -24.66
N CYS A 137 4.32 27.47 -24.56
CA CYS A 137 3.40 26.84 -25.50
C CYS A 137 1.97 26.77 -24.95
N ILE A 138 1.70 27.37 -23.79
CA ILE A 138 0.37 27.45 -23.21
C ILE A 138 -0.45 28.47 -24.01
N VAL A 139 -1.65 28.06 -24.42
CA VAL A 139 -2.65 28.93 -25.00
C VAL A 139 -3.81 28.99 -24.01
N ASP A 140 -4.08 30.17 -23.46
CA ASP A 140 -5.27 30.40 -22.66
C ASP A 140 -6.50 30.46 -23.58
N ASP A 141 -7.47 29.57 -23.37
CA ASP A 141 -8.82 29.79 -23.90
C ASP A 141 -9.49 30.79 -22.95
N GLU A 142 -9.67 32.04 -23.37
CA GLU A 142 -10.65 32.97 -22.75
C GLU A 142 -12.08 32.45 -22.92
#